data_AF-A8IGG6-F1
#
_entry.id   AF-A8IGG6-F1
#
_cell.length_a   1.000
_cell.length_b   1.000
_cell.length_c   1.000
_cell.angle_alpha   90.00
_cell.angle_beta   90.00
_cell.angle_gamma   90.00
#
_symmetry.space_group_name_H-M   'P 1'
#
loop_
_entity.id
_entity.type
_entity.pdbx_description
1 polymer ?
#
loop_
_entity_poly.entity_id
_entity_poly.type
_entity_poly.pdbx_seq_one_letter_code
_entity_poly.pdbx_strand_id
1 'polypeptide(L)'
;MALATAFNRASGFFLMRLIPLTPRVRKIIDCLPGAVLVALIAPTVAHGDLAMAAGLAAAYVVTKITRSDFIAVLAAMAVGVGIRAWMG
;
A
#
# COMPACT_ATOMS: atom_id res chain seq x y z
N MET A 1 -0.71 16.46 11.48
CA MET A 1 -0.75 15.09 10.92
C MET A 1 -1.70 14.17 11.68
N ALA A 2 -1.55 13.97 13.00
CA ALA A 2 -2.38 13.03 13.77
C ALA A 2 -3.90 13.23 13.61
N LEU A 3 -4.40 14.48 13.70
CA LEU A 3 -5.82 14.79 13.51
C LEU A 3 -6.32 14.45 12.10
N ALA A 4 -5.55 14.79 11.07
CA ALA A 4 -5.90 14.49 9.67
C ALA A 4 -5.90 12.97 9.43
N THR A 5 -4.94 12.23 9.99
CA THR A 5 -4.90 10.76 9.90
C THR A 5 -6.09 10.12 10.61
N ALA A 6 -6.41 10.58 11.83
CA ALA A 6 -7.56 10.11 12.58
C ALA A 6 -8.86 10.40 11.83
N PHE A 7 -8.99 11.62 11.27
CA PHE A 7 -10.14 12.02 10.47
C PHE A 7 -10.30 11.15 9.21
N ASN A 8 -9.23 10.93 8.45
CA ASN A 8 -9.27 10.08 7.25
C ASN A 8 -9.67 8.62 7.55
N ARG A 9 -9.21 8.09 8.69
CA ARG A 9 -9.58 6.72 9.10
C ARG A 9 -11.02 6.65 9.58
N ALA A 10 -11.45 7.64 10.37
CA ALA A 10 -12.81 7.73 10.90
C ALA A 10 -13.84 7.99 9.79
N SER A 11 -13.52 8.85 8.83
CA SER A 11 -14.39 9.17 7.69
C SER A 11 -14.64 7.94 6.83
N GLY A 12 -13.63 7.11 6.57
CA GLY A 12 -13.79 5.86 5.83
C GLY A 12 -14.73 4.87 6.52
N PHE A 13 -14.58 4.70 7.83
CA PHE A 13 -15.46 3.83 8.62
C PHE A 13 -16.90 4.34 8.67
N PHE A 14 -17.07 5.66 8.81
CA PHE A 14 -18.37 6.31 8.79
C PHE A 14 -19.05 6.19 7.41
N LEU A 15 -18.30 6.40 6.32
CA LEU A 15 -18.80 6.24 4.95
C LEU A 15 -19.24 4.80 4.66
N MET A 16 -18.49 3.79 5.11
CA MET A 16 -18.86 2.39 4.92
C MET A 16 -20.17 2.00 5.64
N ARG A 17 -20.55 2.73 6.69
CA ARG A 17 -21.85 2.54 7.35
C ARG A 17 -23.02 3.11 6.52
N LEU A 18 -22.77 4.12 5.70
CA LEU A 18 -23.77 4.80 4.88
C LEU A 18 -23.91 4.17 3.48
N ILE A 19 -22.85 3.54 2.97
CA ILE A 19 -22.81 3.02 1.59
C ILE A 19 -23.20 1.54 1.59
N PRO A 20 -24.35 1.17 0.98
CA PRO A 20 -24.70 -0.23 0.80
C PRO A 20 -23.73 -0.91 -0.17
N LEU A 21 -23.23 -2.09 0.19
CA LEU A 21 -22.33 -2.90 -0.63
C LEU A 21 -23.09 -3.51 -1.82
N THR A 22 -23.31 -2.70 -2.84
CA THR A 22 -23.85 -3.14 -4.13
C THR A 22 -22.76 -3.87 -4.94
N PRO A 23 -23.13 -4.76 -5.88
CA PRO A 23 -22.15 -5.51 -6.68
C PRO A 23 -21.16 -4.62 -7.46
N ARG A 24 -21.54 -3.38 -7.79
CA ARG A 24 -20.62 -2.41 -8.43
C ARG A 24 -19.56 -1.88 -7.45
N VAL A 25 -19.96 -1.51 -6.24
CA VAL A 25 -19.04 -1.03 -5.20
C VAL A 25 -18.05 -2.13 -4.83
N ARG A 26 -18.50 -3.38 -4.73
CA ARG A 26 -17.61 -4.51 -4.45
C ARG A 26 -16.53 -4.70 -5.51
N LYS A 27 -16.89 -4.63 -6.80
CA LYS A 27 -15.90 -4.67 -7.89
C LYS A 27 -14.86 -3.56 -7.80
N ILE A 28 -15.27 -2.34 -7.44
CA ILE A 28 -14.33 -1.22 -7.26
C ILE A 28 -13.37 -1.52 -6.11
N ILE A 29 -13.88 -1.99 -4.98
CA ILE A 29 -13.05 -2.35 -3.82
C ILE A 29 -12.08 -3.47 -4.17
N ASP A 30 -12.52 -4.49 -4.91
CA ASP A 30 -11.67 -5.60 -5.34
C ASP A 30 -10.55 -5.15 -6.31
N CYS A 31 -10.77 -4.08 -7.06
CA CYS A 31 -9.76 -3.49 -7.97
C CYS A 31 -8.79 -2.52 -7.27
N LEU A 32 -9.17 -1.94 -6.13
CA LEU A 32 -8.34 -0.96 -5.40
C LEU A 32 -6.93 -1.49 -5.04
N PRO A 33 -6.75 -2.73 -4.54
CA PRO A 33 -5.41 -3.23 -4.20
C PRO A 33 -4.45 -3.17 -5.38
N GLY A 34 -4.91 -3.59 -6.57
CA GLY A 34 -4.13 -3.52 -7.80
C GLY A 34 -3.80 -2.09 -8.21
N ALA A 35 -4.78 -1.18 -8.13
CA ALA A 35 -4.58 0.23 -8.48
C ALA A 35 -3.60 0.95 -7.52
N VAL A 36 -3.71 0.70 -6.22
CA VAL A 36 -2.82 1.28 -5.20
C VAL A 36 -1.39 0.79 -5.39
N LEU A 37 -1.20 -0.50 -5.68
CA LEU A 37 0.12 -1.05 -6.01
C LEU A 37 0.75 -0.35 -7.23
N VAL A 38 -0.02 -0.18 -8.31
CA VAL A 38 0.47 0.53 -9.51
C VAL A 38 0.83 1.98 -9.19
N ALA A 39 -0.01 2.68 -8.42
CA ALA A 39 0.23 4.07 -8.01
C ALA A 39 1.49 4.23 -7.14
N LEU A 40 1.84 3.20 -6.34
CA LEU A 40 3.06 3.16 -5.56
C LEU A 40 4.31 2.90 -6.41
N ILE A 41 4.23 2.00 -7.41
CA ILE A 41 5.37 1.65 -8.27
C ILE A 41 5.68 2.79 -9.26
N ALA A 42 4.67 3.45 -9.82
CA ALA A 42 4.82 4.49 -10.83
C ALA A 42 5.89 5.58 -10.50
N PRO A 43 5.87 6.23 -9.31
CA PRO A 43 6.87 7.24 -8.98
C PRO A 43 8.27 6.65 -8.76
N THR A 44 8.38 5.40 -8.31
CA THR A 44 9.70 4.76 -8.13
C THR A 44 10.42 4.55 -9.46
N VAL A 45 9.68 4.24 -10.52
CA VAL A 45 10.21 4.14 -11.88
C VAL A 45 10.58 5.52 -12.42
N ALA A 46 9.78 6.54 -12.12
CA ALA A 46 10.02 7.91 -12.58
C ALA A 46 11.22 8.59 -11.91
N HIS A 47 11.48 8.32 -10.63
CA HIS A 47 12.54 8.97 -9.86
C HIS A 47 13.85 8.16 -9.77
N GLY A 48 13.88 6.91 -10.27
CA GLY A 48 15.10 6.10 -10.31
C GLY A 48 15.63 5.67 -8.93
N ASP A 49 14.82 5.77 -7.89
CA ASP A 49 15.19 5.37 -6.54
C ASP A 49 15.13 3.84 -6.42
N LEU A 50 16.28 3.20 -6.65
CA LEU A 50 16.42 1.73 -6.64
C LEU A 50 16.01 1.12 -5.28
N ALA A 51 16.23 1.86 -4.18
CA ALA A 51 15.91 1.40 -2.84
C ALA A 51 14.39 1.37 -2.60
N MET A 52 13.68 2.42 -3.04
CA MET A 52 12.21 2.42 -3.02
C MET A 52 11.64 1.37 -3.96
N ALA A 53 12.16 1.22 -5.18
CA ALA A 53 11.69 0.21 -6.14
C ALA A 53 11.84 -1.22 -5.59
N ALA A 54 12.98 -1.52 -4.96
CA ALA A 54 13.23 -2.83 -4.36
C ALA A 54 12.37 -3.10 -3.11
N GLY A 55 12.16 -2.10 -2.25
CA GLY A 55 11.23 -2.20 -1.11
C GLY A 55 9.79 -2.47 -1.56
N LEU A 56 9.36 -1.83 -2.65
CA LEU A 56 8.03 -2.01 -3.23
C LEU A 56 7.86 -3.37 -3.90
N ALA A 57 8.88 -3.84 -4.63
CA ALA A 57 8.90 -5.18 -5.20
C ALA A 57 8.80 -6.25 -4.10
N ALA A 58 9.54 -6.10 -3.00
CA ALA A 58 9.46 -6.99 -1.85
C ALA A 58 8.07 -6.97 -1.21
N ALA A 59 7.47 -5.78 -1.01
CA ALA A 59 6.11 -5.63 -0.52
C ALA A 59 5.12 -6.41 -1.38
N TYR A 60 5.20 -6.25 -2.70
CA TYR A 60 4.31 -6.88 -3.66
C TYR A 60 4.43 -8.41 -3.63
N VAL A 61 5.65 -8.93 -3.63
CA VAL A 61 5.90 -10.39 -3.57
C VAL A 61 5.33 -10.97 -2.27
N VAL A 62 5.55 -10.32 -1.13
CA VAL A 62 5.07 -10.80 0.17
C VAL A 62 3.55 -10.67 0.28
N THR A 63 2.95 -9.60 -0.23
CA THR A 63 1.48 -9.45 -0.26
C THR A 63 0.84 -10.58 -1.08
N LYS A 64 1.44 -10.91 -2.22
CA LYS A 64 0.96 -11.96 -3.12
C LYS A 64 1.04 -13.36 -2.51
N ILE A 65 2.09 -13.64 -1.72
CA ILE A 65 2.31 -14.94 -1.09
C ILE A 65 1.49 -15.08 0.20
N THR A 66 1.51 -14.05 1.05
CA THR A 66 1.01 -14.16 2.42
C THR A 66 -0.46 -13.73 2.54
N ARG A 67 -1.05 -13.05 1.54
CA ARG A 67 -2.41 -12.45 1.60
C ARG A 67 -2.67 -11.59 2.85
N SER A 68 -1.62 -11.23 3.59
CA SER A 68 -1.68 -10.45 4.81
C SER A 68 -0.86 -9.19 4.61
N ASP A 69 -1.56 -8.06 4.52
CA ASP A 69 -0.97 -6.74 4.33
C ASP A 69 0.02 -6.39 5.44
N PHE A 70 -0.19 -6.93 6.65
CA PHE A 70 0.66 -6.65 7.81
C PHE A 70 2.08 -7.20 7.62
N ILE A 71 2.20 -8.44 7.11
CA ILE A 71 3.49 -9.08 6.87
C ILE A 71 4.17 -8.45 5.65
N ALA A 72 3.39 -8.05 4.64
CA ALA A 72 3.90 -7.34 3.48
C ALA A 72 4.54 -6.00 3.82
N VAL A 73 3.89 -5.20 4.68
CA VAL A 73 4.42 -3.90 5.11
C VAL A 73 5.72 -4.08 5.91
N LEU A 74 5.77 -5.08 6.81
CA LEU A 74 6.98 -5.37 7.59
C LEU A 74 8.16 -5.76 6.68
N ALA A 75 7.93 -6.65 5.71
CA ALA A 75 8.95 -7.06 4.77
C ALA A 75 9.43 -5.90 3.88
N ALA A 76 8.50 -5.08 3.38
CA ALA A 76 8.81 -3.89 2.59
C ALA A 76 9.70 -2.90 3.36
N MET A 77 9.34 -2.64 4.62
CA MET A 77 10.12 -1.77 5.50
C MET A 77 11.51 -2.34 5.78
N ALA A 78 11.62 -3.64 6.06
CA ALA A 78 12.91 -4.29 6.31
C ALA A 78 13.84 -4.20 5.09
N VAL A 79 13.31 -4.44 3.89
CA VAL A 79 14.08 -4.33 2.64
C VAL A 79 14.46 -2.88 2.34
N GLY A 80 13.53 -1.94 2.48
CA GLY A 80 13.80 -0.52 2.24
C GLY A 80 14.87 0.05 3.19
N VAL A 81 14.80 -0.29 4.48
CA VAL A 81 15.83 0.11 5.46
C VAL A 81 17.16 -0.56 5.16
N GLY A 82 17.17 -1.87 4.86
CA GLY A 82 18.39 -2.62 4.59
C GLY A 82 19.17 -2.08 3.38
N ILE A 83 18.46 -1.75 2.29
CA ILE A 83 19.09 -1.19 1.09
C ILE A 83 19.58 0.23 1.34
N ARG A 84 18.80 1.05 2.04
CA ARG A 84 19.21 2.42 2.37
C ARG A 84 20.41 2.47 3.33
N ALA A 85 20.52 1.51 4.24
CA ALA A 85 21.67 1.36 5.14
C ALA A 85 22.94 0.86 4.43
N TRP A 86 22.80 0.23 3.26
CA TRP A 86 23.94 -0.19 2.42
C TRP A 86 24.41 0.90 1.44
N MET A 87 23.57 1.88 1.13
CA MET A 87 23.85 2.98 0.18
C MET A 87 24.23 4.31 0.85
N GLY A 88 24.09 4.44 2.17
CA GLY A 88 24.53 5.61 2.96
C GLY A 88 25.77 5.30 3.77
#